data_AF-W6KHW8-F1
#
_entry.id   AF-W6KHW8-F1
#
_cell.length_a   1.000
_cell.length_b   1.000
_cell.length_c   1.000
_cell.angle_alpha   90.00
_cell.angle_beta   90.00
_cell.angle_gamma   90.00
#
_symmetry.space_group_name_H-M   'P 1'
#
loop_
_entity.id
_entity.type
_entity.pdbx_description
1 polymer ?
#
loop_
_entity_poly.entity_id
_entity_poly.type
_entity_poly.pdbx_seq_one_letter_code
_entity_poly.pdbx_strand_id
1 'polypeptide(L)'
;MCNRLSPEKAVIWDIIHSGRIYHDLADRLKASHFTHRPYRRIFRICETLYRSGGTVTPEAFDEVARSMGYRFDLRDRRALDRMLRQPPQARMVANVSRLAQAMIDLQSAGRADLEILAN
;
A
#
# COMPACT_ATOMS: atom_id res chain seq x y z
N MET A 1 -5.85 21.48 -11.85
CA MET A 1 -5.97 20.00 -11.93
C MET A 1 -5.29 19.39 -10.72
N CYS A 2 -6.06 19.01 -9.69
CA CYS A 2 -5.50 18.36 -8.50
C CYS A 2 -5.02 16.96 -8.87
N ASN A 3 -3.70 16.74 -8.89
CA ASN A 3 -3.11 15.41 -8.78
C ASN A 3 -3.39 14.85 -7.38
N ARG A 4 -4.66 14.56 -7.07
CA ARG A 4 -5.09 14.03 -5.77
C ARG A 4 -4.40 12.69 -5.60
N LEU A 5 -3.44 12.65 -4.69
CA LEU A 5 -2.68 11.45 -4.37
C LEU A 5 -3.68 10.44 -3.79
N SER A 6 -3.85 9.28 -4.42
CA SER A 6 -4.70 8.22 -3.86
C SER A 6 -4.10 7.77 -2.52
N PRO A 7 -4.87 7.80 -1.40
CA PRO A 7 -4.41 7.36 -0.08
C PRO A 7 -3.83 5.95 -0.11
N GLU A 8 -4.51 5.02 -0.79
CA GLU A 8 -4.05 3.63 -0.91
C GLU A 8 -2.69 3.53 -1.60
N LYS A 9 -2.51 4.29 -2.69
CA LYS A 9 -1.24 4.31 -3.40
C LYS A 9 -0.11 4.81 -2.51
N ALA A 10 -0.38 5.84 -1.71
CA ALA A 10 0.62 6.40 -0.80
C ALA A 10 1.06 5.39 0.26
N VAL A 11 0.10 4.72 0.88
CA VAL A 11 0.34 3.70 1.88
C VAL A 11 1.10 2.51 1.29
N ILE A 12 0.68 1.99 0.13
CA ILE A 12 1.40 0.88 -0.52
C ILE A 12 2.83 1.28 -0.87
N TRP A 13 3.06 2.51 -1.33
CA TRP A 13 4.41 2.93 -1.71
C TRP A 13 5.36 2.99 -0.50
N ASP A 14 4.89 3.48 0.65
CA ASP A 14 5.65 3.46 1.90
C ASP A 14 5.90 2.01 2.37
N ILE A 15 4.85 1.17 2.33
CA ILE A 15 4.97 -0.25 2.69
C ILE A 15 6.01 -0.96 1.83
N ILE A 16 6.12 -0.65 0.53
CA ILE A 16 7.14 -1.26 -0.34
C ILE A 16 8.56 -0.83 0.02
N HIS A 17 8.78 0.45 0.36
CA HIS A 17 10.13 1.00 0.49
C HIS A 17 10.68 1.03 1.91
N SER A 18 9.84 1.38 2.88
CA SER A 18 10.27 1.55 4.27
C SER A 18 9.69 0.46 5.17
N GLY A 19 8.51 -0.09 4.84
CA GLY A 19 7.75 -0.96 5.72
C GLY A 19 7.26 -0.25 7.00
N ARG A 20 7.56 1.03 7.17
CA ARG A 20 7.34 1.77 8.42
C ARG A 20 5.87 1.74 8.82
N ILE A 21 4.97 2.11 7.92
CA ILE A 21 3.53 2.09 8.22
C ILE A 21 2.99 0.69 8.46
N TYR A 22 3.55 -0.32 7.80
CA TYR A 22 3.17 -1.70 8.10
C TYR A 22 3.55 -2.07 9.53
N HIS A 23 4.75 -1.71 10.00
CA HIS A 23 5.17 -2.01 11.37
C HIS A 23 4.46 -1.14 12.43
N ASP A 24 4.30 0.16 12.17
CA ASP A 24 3.63 1.09 13.10
C ASP A 24 2.15 0.75 13.33
N LEU A 25 1.49 0.18 12.30
CA LEU A 25 0.06 -0.13 12.32
C LEU A 25 -0.22 -1.63 12.12
N ALA A 26 0.74 -2.52 12.37
CA ALA A 26 0.72 -3.93 11.96
C ALA A 26 -0.59 -4.66 12.30
N ASP A 27 -1.12 -4.44 13.50
CA ASP A 27 -2.35 -5.12 13.95
C ASP A 27 -3.63 -4.46 13.45
N ARG A 28 -3.53 -3.19 13.02
CA ARG A 28 -4.68 -2.34 12.66
C ARG A 28 -4.86 -2.25 11.15
N LEU A 29 -3.78 -2.17 10.38
CA LEU A 29 -3.82 -2.06 8.94
C LEU A 29 -3.92 -3.45 8.30
N LYS A 30 -5.11 -3.79 7.83
CA LYS A 30 -5.45 -5.04 7.12
C LYS A 30 -5.63 -4.82 5.62
N ALA A 31 -5.47 -5.90 4.84
CA ALA A 31 -5.74 -5.91 3.40
C ALA A 31 -7.16 -5.42 3.03
N SER A 32 -8.15 -5.61 3.91
CA SER A 32 -9.53 -5.16 3.68
C SER A 32 -9.68 -3.65 3.53
N HIS A 33 -8.75 -2.85 4.09
CA HIS A 33 -8.79 -1.39 4.01
C HIS A 33 -8.47 -0.87 2.62
N PHE A 34 -7.89 -1.70 1.75
CA PHE A 34 -7.63 -1.37 0.36
C PHE A 34 -8.84 -1.72 -0.49
N THR A 35 -9.50 -0.70 -1.03
CA THR A 35 -10.65 -0.85 -1.92
C THR A 35 -10.21 -1.31 -3.31
N HIS A 36 -9.06 -0.86 -3.81
CA HIS A 36 -8.55 -1.27 -5.10
C HIS A 36 -7.92 -2.67 -5.03
N ARG A 37 -8.44 -3.58 -5.86
CA ARG A 37 -7.99 -4.99 -5.92
C ARG A 37 -6.47 -5.15 -6.11
N PRO A 38 -5.78 -4.36 -6.95
CA PRO A 38 -4.33 -4.47 -7.10
C PRO A 38 -3.58 -4.11 -5.81
N TYR A 39 -3.97 -3.03 -5.14
CA TYR A 39 -3.34 -2.62 -3.88
C TYR A 39 -3.59 -3.61 -2.75
N ARG A 40 -4.78 -4.21 -2.70
CA ARG A 40 -5.07 -5.31 -1.77
C ARG A 40 -4.15 -6.51 -1.96
N ARG A 41 -3.86 -6.89 -3.21
CA ARG A 41 -2.94 -7.99 -3.53
C ARG A 41 -1.50 -7.64 -3.17
N ILE A 42 -1.07 -6.43 -3.53
CA ILE A 42 0.27 -5.92 -3.22
C ILE A 42 0.48 -5.90 -1.70
N PHE A 43 -0.48 -5.39 -0.93
CA PHE A 43 -0.43 -5.39 0.53
C PHE A 43 -0.21 -6.80 1.10
N ARG A 44 -0.98 -7.80 0.62
CA ARG A 44 -0.84 -9.19 1.09
C ARG A 44 0.52 -9.80 0.77
N ILE A 45 1.10 -9.45 -0.38
CA ILE A 45 2.46 -9.89 -0.75
C ILE A 45 3.47 -9.29 0.25
N CYS A 46 3.42 -7.98 0.47
CA CYS A 46 4.30 -7.30 1.42
C CYS A 46 4.11 -7.84 2.85
N GLU A 47 2.87 -8.02 3.30
CA GLU A 47 2.55 -8.63 4.60
C GLU A 47 3.19 -10.01 4.74
N THR A 48 3.13 -10.85 3.69
CA THR A 48 3.75 -12.18 3.70
C THR A 48 5.27 -12.07 3.84
N LEU A 49 5.91 -11.19 3.08
CA LEU A 49 7.36 -10.96 3.15
C LEU A 49 7.80 -10.46 4.53
N TYR A 50 7.08 -9.50 5.12
CA TYR A 50 7.41 -8.97 6.43
C TYR A 50 7.20 -9.97 7.56
N ARG A 51 6.15 -10.81 7.48
CA ARG A 51 5.93 -11.89 8.47
C ARG A 51 7.01 -12.95 8.42
N SER A 52 7.63 -13.19 7.26
CA SER A 52 8.79 -14.07 7.13
C SER A 52 10.13 -13.40 7.48
N GLY A 53 10.13 -12.14 7.94
CA GLY A 53 11.35 -11.37 8.24
C GLY A 53 12.13 -10.94 7.00
N GLY A 54 11.52 -11.02 5.82
CA GLY A 54 12.12 -10.63 4.54
C GLY A 54 11.96 -9.13 4.25
N THR A 55 12.71 -8.66 3.26
CA THR A 55 12.58 -7.31 2.71
C THR A 55 11.84 -7.35 1.37
N VAL A 56 11.25 -6.22 0.99
CA VAL A 56 10.55 -6.11 -0.29
C VAL A 56 11.56 -5.77 -1.39
N THR A 57 12.00 -6.80 -2.11
CA THR A 57 12.75 -6.63 -3.38
C THR A 57 11.86 -7.03 -4.56
N PRO A 58 12.16 -6.58 -5.80
CA PRO A 58 11.43 -7.02 -6.98
C PRO A 58 11.36 -8.55 -7.10
N GLU A 59 12.45 -9.25 -6.82
CA GLU A 59 12.56 -10.71 -6.94
C GLU A 59 11.70 -11.41 -5.88
N ALA A 60 11.84 -11.02 -4.61
CA ALA A 60 11.07 -11.59 -3.51
C ALA A 60 9.57 -11.30 -3.67
N PHE A 61 9.23 -10.10 -4.15
CA PHE A 61 7.86 -9.72 -4.48
C PHE A 61 7.27 -10.64 -5.56
N ASP A 62 8.01 -10.88 -6.65
CA ASP A 62 7.55 -11.71 -7.76
C ASP A 62 7.47 -13.19 -7.40
N GLU A 63 8.34 -13.68 -6.53
CA GLU A 63 8.26 -15.03 -5.99
C GLU A 63 6.98 -15.22 -5.17
N VAL A 64 6.72 -14.34 -4.21
CA VAL A 64 5.50 -14.40 -3.38
C VAL A 64 4.24 -14.16 -4.21
N ALA A 65 4.25 -13.23 -5.16
CA ALA A 65 3.13 -13.00 -6.05
C ALA A 65 2.77 -14.28 -6.83
N ARG A 66 3.78 -15.00 -7.33
CA ARG A 66 3.60 -16.28 -8.04
C ARG A 66 3.09 -17.37 -7.11
N SER A 67 3.66 -17.53 -5.91
CA SER A 67 3.22 -18.56 -4.96
C SER A 67 1.78 -18.34 -4.49
N MET A 68 1.32 -17.09 -4.41
CA MET A 68 -0.07 -16.72 -4.10
C MET A 68 -1.02 -16.80 -5.31
N GLY A 69 -0.53 -17.16 -6.50
CA GLY A 69 -1.34 -17.24 -7.72
C GLY A 69 -1.83 -15.86 -8.23
N TYR A 70 -1.19 -14.77 -7.81
CA TYR A 70 -1.57 -13.44 -8.25
C TYR A 70 -1.05 -13.13 -9.64
N ARG A 71 -1.95 -12.60 -10.48
CA ARG A 71 -1.64 -12.07 -11.81
C ARG A 71 -2.03 -10.60 -11.86
N PHE A 72 -1.09 -9.78 -12.31
CA PHE A 72 -1.29 -8.35 -12.56
C PHE A 72 -1.46 -8.13 -14.06
N ASP A 73 -2.36 -7.23 -14.44
CA ASP A 73 -2.42 -6.79 -15.84
C ASP A 73 -1.19 -5.94 -16.19
N LEU A 74 -1.01 -5.65 -17.48
CA LEU A 74 0.17 -4.91 -17.96
C LEU A 74 0.25 -3.49 -17.37
N ARG A 75 -0.90 -2.84 -17.13
CA ARG A 75 -0.96 -1.47 -16.64
C ARG A 75 -0.57 -1.40 -15.17
N ASP A 76 -1.15 -2.28 -14.35
CA ASP A 76 -0.84 -2.46 -12.95
C ASP A 76 0.60 -2.89 -12.76
N ARG A 77 1.11 -3.79 -13.62
CA ARG A 77 2.51 -4.21 -13.57
C ARG A 77 3.46 -3.04 -13.82
N ARG A 78 3.21 -2.21 -14.86
CA ARG A 78 4.03 -1.01 -15.11
C ARG A 78 3.96 0.00 -13.96
N ALA A 79 2.82 0.11 -13.28
CA ALA A 79 2.70 0.96 -12.10
C ALA A 79 3.50 0.40 -10.92
N LEU A 80 3.38 -0.90 -10.66
CA LEU A 80 4.12 -1.62 -9.62
C LEU A 80 5.62 -1.57 -9.84
N ASP A 81 6.09 -1.82 -11.07
CA ASP A 81 7.52 -1.75 -11.42
C ASP A 81 8.11 -0.36 -11.13
N ARG A 82 7.34 0.70 -11.38
CA ARG A 82 7.75 2.07 -11.00
C ARG A 82 7.79 2.25 -9.49
N MET A 83 6.79 1.75 -8.79
CA MET A 83 6.74 1.83 -7.33
C MET A 83 7.88 1.06 -6.68
N LEU A 84 8.27 -0.11 -7.20
CA LEU A 84 9.40 -0.90 -6.67
C LEU A 84 10.75 -0.21 -6.89
N ARG A 85 10.93 0.49 -8.02
CA ARG A 85 12.22 1.10 -8.38
C ARG A 85 12.41 2.51 -7.84
N GLN A 86 11.34 3.29 -7.72
CA GLN A 86 11.43 4.70 -7.36
C GLN A 86 10.97 4.92 -5.92
N PRO A 87 11.75 5.64 -5.10
CA PRO A 87 11.32 5.95 -3.75
C PRO A 87 10.08 6.86 -3.74
N PRO A 88 9.29 6.80 -2.65
CA PRO A 88 8.13 7.67 -2.47
C PRO A 88 8.54 9.15 -2.46
N GLN A 89 7.69 10.03 -3.04
CA GLN A 89 7.92 11.48 -2.99
C GLN A 89 7.85 12.01 -1.54
N ALA A 90 8.67 12.99 -1.18
CA ALA A 90 8.75 13.53 0.19
C ALA A 90 7.39 13.93 0.80
N ARG A 91 6.54 14.61 0.02
CA ARG A 91 5.18 15.01 0.45
C ARG A 91 4.28 13.82 0.83
N MET A 92 4.52 12.67 0.23
CA MET A 92 3.77 11.45 0.50
C MET A 92 4.24 10.82 1.81
N VAL A 93 5.56 10.73 1.98
CA VAL A 93 6.20 10.23 3.21
C VAL A 93 5.76 11.04 4.43
N ALA A 94 5.61 12.36 4.29
CA ALA A 94 5.16 13.25 5.36
C ALA A 94 3.71 13.02 5.81
N ASN A 95 2.85 12.50 4.94
CA ASN A 95 1.41 12.37 5.20
C ASN A 95 0.94 10.92 5.34
N VAL A 96 1.80 9.94 5.09
CA VAL A 96 1.38 8.54 4.96
C VAL A 96 0.75 7.96 6.23
N SER A 97 1.22 8.34 7.43
CA SER A 97 0.60 7.90 8.69
C SER A 97 -0.84 8.39 8.83
N ARG A 98 -1.10 9.66 8.47
CA ARG A 98 -2.46 10.24 8.50
C ARG A 98 -3.37 9.55 7.50
N LEU A 99 -2.87 9.27 6.29
CA LEU A 99 -3.62 8.57 5.25
C LEU A 99 -3.95 7.13 5.65
N ALA A 100 -3.00 6.41 6.25
CA ALA A 100 -3.22 5.05 6.73
C ALA A 100 -4.23 4.99 7.87
N GLN A 101 -4.14 5.92 8.82
CA GLN A 101 -5.11 6.02 9.92
C GLN A 101 -6.52 6.28 9.39
N ALA A 102 -6.66 7.19 8.44
CA ALA A 102 -7.94 7.45 7.80
C ALA A 102 -8.54 6.23 7.11
N MET A 103 -7.72 5.44 6.40
CA MET A 103 -8.16 4.19 5.78
C MET A 103 -8.74 3.20 6.80
N ILE A 104 -8.14 3.13 8.00
CA ILE A 104 -8.62 2.28 9.10
C ILE A 104 -9.93 2.83 9.67
N ASP A 105 -10.00 4.15 9.89
CA ASP A 105 -11.16 4.81 10.50
C ASP A 105 -12.39 4.69 9.61
N LEU A 106 -12.25 4.88 8.30
CA LEU A 106 -13.36 4.76 7.34
C LEU A 106 -14.01 3.38 7.30
N GLN A 107 -13.20 2.33 7.46
CA GLN A 107 -13.72 0.97 7.49
C GLN A 107 -14.38 0.67 8.84
N SER A 108 -13.89 1.27 9.92
CA SER A 108 -14.44 1.13 11.28
C SER A 108 -15.74 1.91 11.47
N ALA A 109 -15.85 3.08 10.84
CA ALA A 109 -17.02 3.96 10.90
C ALA A 109 -18.13 3.60 9.90
N GLY A 110 -17.92 2.60 9.03
CA GLY A 110 -18.88 2.22 8.01
C GLY A 110 -19.08 3.31 6.95
N ARG A 111 -18.08 3.52 6.07
CA ARG A 111 -18.16 4.41 4.88
C ARG A 111 -18.86 5.76 5.15
N ALA A 112 -18.31 6.59 6.02
CA ALA A 112 -18.66 8.01 6.08
C ALA A 112 -17.38 8.86 5.86
N ASP A 113 -17.40 9.58 4.73
CA ASP A 113 -16.62 10.77 4.37
C ASP A 113 -15.08 10.75 4.32
N LEU A 114 -14.58 10.52 3.09
CA LEU A 114 -13.20 10.80 2.64
C LEU A 114 -13.00 12.22 2.11
N GLU A 115 -13.88 13.18 2.44
CA GLU A 115 -13.72 14.55 1.94
C GLU A 115 -12.69 15.36 2.72
N ILE A 116 -12.30 14.97 3.95
CA ILE A 116 -11.59 15.87 4.87
C ILE A 116 -10.04 15.84 4.74
N LEU A 117 -9.44 14.87 4.06
CA LEU A 117 -7.96 14.74 4.04
C LEU A 117 -7.26 15.29 2.79
N ALA A 118 -7.95 16.13 2.02
CA ALA A 118 -7.40 16.71 0.78
C ALA A 118 -7.19 18.23 0.82
N ASN A 119 -7.36 18.88 1.97
CA ASN A 119 -7.02 20.29 2.19
C ASN A 119 -5.83 20.43 3.12
#